data_AF-A0A6C0DWB0-F1
#
_entry.id   AF-A0A6C0DWB0-F1
#
_cell.length_a   1.000
_cell.length_b   1.000
_cell.length_c   1.000
_cell.angle_alpha   90.00
_cell.angle_beta   90.00
_cell.angle_gamma   90.00
#
_symmetry.space_group_name_H-M   'P 1'
#
loop_
_entity.id
_entity.type
_entity.pdbx_description
1 polymer ?
#
loop_
_entity_poly.entity_id
_entity_poly.type
_entity_poly.pdbx_seq_one_letter_code
_entity_poly.pdbx_strand_id
1 'polypeptide(L)' 'MKIDNINHYGDIMAIPFFAIAILYLYSIDYRNPIENILLFFCISGFILDIFFTFVFLKSRRR' A
#
# COMPACT_ATOMS: atom_id res chain seq x y z
N MET A 1 -7.09 -3.61 24.21
CA MET A 1 -8.14 -2.97 23.39
C MET A 1 -7.75 -1.53 22.99
N LYS A 2 -6.57 -1.33 22.36
CA LYS A 2 -6.12 0.01 21.88
C LYS A 2 -5.20 -0.03 20.64
N ILE A 3 -4.67 -1.20 20.26
CA ILE A 3 -3.72 -1.33 19.14
C ILE A 3 -4.44 -1.59 17.80
N ASP A 4 -5.57 -2.31 17.84
CA ASP A 4 -6.26 -2.79 16.63
C ASP A 4 -6.85 -1.67 15.76
N ASN A 5 -7.23 -0.55 16.37
CA ASN A 5 -7.81 0.57 15.62
C ASN A 5 -6.73 1.39 14.88
N ILE A 6 -5.54 1.58 15.47
CA ILE A 6 -4.47 2.40 14.88
C ILE A 6 -3.89 1.71 13.65
N ASN A 7 -3.68 0.40 13.75
CA ASN A 7 -3.14 -0.38 12.63
C ASN A 7 -4.06 -0.28 11.40
N HIS A 8 -5.37 -0.33 11.63
CA HIS A 8 -6.36 -0.25 10.56
C HIS A 8 -6.44 1.14 9.90
N TYR A 9 -6.30 2.22 10.68
CA TYR A 9 -6.19 3.56 10.11
C TYR A 9 -4.89 3.73 9.31
N GLY A 10 -3.81 3.06 9.72
CA GLY A 10 -2.55 2.99 8.99
C GLY A 10 -2.73 2.37 7.61
N ASP A 11 -3.32 1.18 7.53
CA ASP A 11 -3.53 0.46 6.26
C ASP A 11 -4.42 1.28 5.30
N ILE A 12 -5.48 1.92 5.81
CA ILE A 12 -6.37 2.76 5.00
C ILE A 12 -5.65 3.99 4.44
N MET A 13 -4.76 4.61 5.22
CA MET A 13 -3.96 5.75 4.75
C MET A 13 -2.84 5.33 3.81
N ALA A 14 -2.26 4.14 3.98
CA ALA A 14 -1.16 3.66 3.16
C ALA A 14 -1.58 3.44 1.69
N ILE A 15 -2.81 3.00 1.44
CA ILE A 15 -3.37 2.81 0.09
C ILE A 15 -3.22 4.06 -0.80
N PRO A 16 -3.74 5.26 -0.44
CA PRO A 16 -3.58 6.45 -1.28
C PRO A 16 -2.11 6.91 -1.40
N PHE A 17 -1.28 6.73 -0.36
CA PHE A 17 0.14 7.08 -0.45
C PHE A 17 0.89 6.19 -1.45
N PHE A 18 0.65 4.89 -1.41
CA PHE A 18 1.22 3.96 -2.38
C PHE A 18 0.69 4.22 -3.79
N ALA A 19 -0.59 4.56 -3.96
CA ALA A 19 -1.13 4.93 -5.27
C ALA A 19 -0.43 6.15 -5.88
N ILE A 20 -0.20 7.20 -5.08
CA ILE A 20 0.53 8.40 -5.51
C ILE A 20 2.00 8.06 -5.84
N ALA A 21 2.66 7.26 -5.00
CA ALA A 21 4.04 6.84 -5.21
C ALA A 21 4.20 6.03 -6.51
N ILE A 22 3.27 5.11 -6.80
CA ILE A 22 3.23 4.35 -8.04
C ILE A 22 3.04 5.29 -9.23
N LEU A 23 2.06 6.20 -9.18
CA LEU A 23 1.83 7.15 -10.28
C LEU A 23 3.05 8.05 -10.54
N TYR A 24 3.70 8.53 -9.48
CA TYR A 24 4.90 9.34 -9.57
C TYR A 24 6.05 8.57 -10.22
N LEU A 25 6.39 7.39 -9.68
CA LEU A 25 7.47 6.54 -10.21
C LEU A 25 7.15 5.98 -11.59
N TYR A 26 5.87 5.80 -11.92
CA TYR A 26 5.42 5.38 -13.23
C TYR A 26 5.67 6.45 -14.30
N SER A 27 5.57 7.73 -13.92
CA SER A 27 5.71 8.89 -14.81
C SER A 27 7.16 9.27 -15.12
N ILE A 28 8.15 8.59 -14.54
CA ILE A 28 9.57 8.81 -14.83
C ILE A 28 9.94 8.06 -16.12
N ASP A 29 10.34 8.80 -17.16
CA ASP A 29 10.68 8.24 -18.48
C ASP A 29 11.98 7.42 -18.48
N TYR A 30 13.02 7.91 -17.81
CA TYR A 30 14.32 7.23 -17.70
C TYR A 30 14.54 6.72 -16.28
N ARG A 31 13.98 5.54 -16.00
CA ARG A 31 14.10 4.92 -14.68
C ARG A 31 15.46 4.26 -14.47
N ASN A 32 16.12 4.61 -13.38
CA ASN A 32 17.28 3.89 -12.89
C ASN A 32 16.88 2.54 -12.25
N PRO A 33 17.80 1.55 -12.17
CA PRO A 33 17.48 0.24 -11.58
C PRO A 33 16.90 0.30 -10.18
N ILE A 34 17.37 1.26 -9.36
CA ILE A 34 16.87 1.50 -8.00
C ILE A 34 15.42 1.97 -8.02
N GLU A 35 15.05 2.85 -8.94
CA GLU A 35 13.68 3.34 -9.08
C GLU A 35 12.74 2.24 -9.54
N ASN A 36 13.23 1.29 -10.34
CA ASN A 36 12.46 0.12 -10.75
C ASN A 36 12.22 -0.84 -9.58
N ILE A 37 13.22 -1.05 -8.71
CA ILE A 37 13.06 -1.81 -7.46
C ILE A 37 12.07 -1.11 -6.54
N LEU A 38 12.17 0.22 -6.41
CA LEU A 38 11.27 1.02 -5.59
C LEU A 38 9.83 0.98 -6.13
N LEU A 39 9.63 1.07 -7.44
CA LEU A 39 8.33 0.93 -8.09
C LEU A 39 7.73 -0.45 -7.80
N PHE A 40 8.52 -1.51 -7.95
CA PHE A 40 8.08 -2.87 -7.63
C PHE A 40 7.70 -3.02 -6.15
N PHE A 41 8.48 -2.42 -5.25
CA PHE A 41 8.17 -2.38 -3.82
C PHE A 41 6.89 -1.62 -3.51
N CYS A 42 6.65 -0.46 -4.14
CA CYS A 42 5.42 0.29 -3.98
C CYS A 42 4.20 -0.48 -4.49
N ILE A 43 4.31 -1.16 -5.65
CA ILE A 43 3.24 -1.99 -6.20
C ILE A 43 2.93 -3.17 -5.26
N SER A 44 3.96 -3.86 -4.75
CA SER A 44 3.74 -5.00 -3.85
C SER A 44 3.16 -4.56 -2.50
N GLY A 45 3.63 -3.44 -1.93
CA GLY A 45 3.07 -2.82 -0.74
C GLY A 45 1.60 -2.44 -0.92
N PHE A 46 1.25 -1.79 -2.03
CA PHE A 46 -0.14 -1.45 -2.35
C PHE A 46 -1.07 -2.67 -2.39
N ILE A 47 -0.63 -3.75 -3.03
CA ILE A 47 -1.41 -5.00 -3.12
C ILE A 47 -1.57 -5.65 -1.75
N LEU A 48 -0.50 -5.69 -0.96
CA LEU A 48 -0.50 -6.25 0.40
C LEU A 48 -1.43 -5.46 1.32
N ASP A 49 -1.37 -4.13 1.31
CA ASP A 49 -2.22 -3.27 2.13
C ASP A 49 -3.70 -3.46 1.80
N ILE A 50 -4.04 -3.54 0.50
CA ILE A 50 -5.39 -3.86 0.05
C ILE A 50 -5.81 -5.25 0.56
N PHE A 51 -4.96 -6.26 0.37
CA PHE A 51 -5.25 -7.63 0.78
C PHE A 51 -5.51 -7.75 2.28
N PHE A 52 -4.64 -7.18 3.12
CA PHE A 52 -4.80 -7.19 4.58
C PHE A 52 -6.03 -6.40 5.02
N THR A 53 -6.30 -5.24 4.40
CA THR A 53 -7.52 -4.47 4.64
C THR A 53 -8.77 -5.30 4.35
N PHE A 54 -8.80 -6.02 3.23
CA PHE A 54 -9.93 -6.90 2.86
C PHE A 54 -10.08 -8.08 3.82
N VAL A 55 -8.99 -8.75 4.20
CA VAL A 55 -9.02 -9.85 5.16
C VAL A 55 -9.54 -9.39 6.51
N PHE A 56 -9.08 -8.23 6.99
CA PHE A 56 -9.54 -7.63 8.23
C PHE A 56 -11.04 -7.28 8.19
N LEU A 57 -11.49 -6.59 7.13
CA LEU A 57 -12.91 -6.23 6.96
C LEU A 57 -13.81 -7.47 6.88
N LYS A 58 -13.36 -8.55 6.22
CA LYS A 58 -14.07 -9.83 6.17
C LYS A 58 -14.13 -10.51 7.53
N SER A 59 -13.04 -10.47 8.30
CA SER A 59 -12.98 -11.03 9.66
C SER A 59 -13.93 -10.32 10.62
N ARG A 60 -14.04 -8.98 10.53
CA ARG A 60 -14.90 -8.17 11.40
C ARG A 60 -16.40 -8.27 11.11
N ARG A 61 -16.79 -8.92 10.00
CA ARG A 61 -18.19 -9.06 9.54
C ARG A 61 -18.86 -10.35 10.02
N ARG A 62 -18.15 -11.22 10.76
CA ARG A 62 -18.70 -12.42 11.41
C ARG A 62 -18.95 -12.18 12.88
#